data_AF-A0A7V9ZJU7-F1
#
_entry.id   AF-A0A7V9ZJU7-F1
#
_cell.length_a   1.000
_cell.length_b   1.000
_cell.length_c   1.000
_cell.angle_alpha   90.00
_cell.angle_beta   90.00
_cell.angle_gamma   90.00
#
_symmetry.space_group_name_H-M   'P 1'
#
loop_
_entity.id
_entity.type
_entity.pdbx_description
1 polymer ?
#
loop_
_entity_poly.entity_id
_entity_poly.type
_entity_poly.pdbx_seq_one_letter_code
_entity_poly.pdbx_strand_id
1 'polypeptide(L)'
;MDERRQRRLVERIAESPYLEGLAELPIERLREMREECREGENELSFERRLCQARIDILSGELERRSGRGGDTDLVARLPELLATEGSGRGSSLPSRAPDFSIPRNADVQRRRVEEIVGEQTLSRLSTLASEEIQGIIGSLGESERTVSAKRKQVQEVMDTVQREIVRRYTSGEADPASAI
;
A
#
# COMPACT_ATOMS: atom_id res chain seq x y z
N MET A 1 -13.12 -14.57 12.31
CA MET A 1 -13.33 -13.12 12.07
C MET A 1 -13.21 -12.91 10.58
N ASP A 2 -14.28 -12.44 9.97
CA ASP A 2 -14.67 -12.76 8.58
C ASP A 2 -13.84 -11.98 7.54
N GLU A 3 -13.07 -12.67 6.69
CA GLU A 3 -12.22 -12.10 5.61
C GLU A 3 -13.02 -11.19 4.67
N ARG A 4 -14.34 -11.43 4.54
CA ARG A 4 -15.28 -10.59 3.79
C ARG A 4 -15.48 -9.21 4.43
N ARG A 5 -15.35 -9.10 5.76
CA ARG A 5 -15.61 -7.87 6.52
C ARG A 5 -14.50 -6.83 6.37
N GLN A 6 -13.26 -7.28 6.16
CA GLN A 6 -12.11 -6.39 5.97
C GLN A 6 -11.91 -6.00 4.50
N ARG A 7 -12.24 -6.89 3.54
CA ARG A 7 -12.33 -6.53 2.10
C ARG A 7 -13.35 -5.41 1.87
N ARG A 8 -14.43 -5.42 2.66
CA ARG A 8 -15.40 -4.33 2.73
C ARG A 8 -14.85 -3.03 3.32
N LEU A 9 -13.73 -3.00 4.04
CA LEU A 9 -13.24 -1.77 4.67
C LEU A 9 -12.78 -0.76 3.62
N VAL A 10 -11.81 -1.14 2.79
CA VAL A 10 -11.30 -0.27 1.70
C VAL A 10 -12.41 0.08 0.72
N GLU A 11 -13.25 -0.90 0.35
CA GLU A 11 -14.39 -0.69 -0.54
C GLU A 11 -15.38 0.32 0.06
N ARG A 12 -15.78 0.13 1.32
CA ARG A 12 -16.68 1.05 2.06
C ARG A 12 -16.10 2.46 2.20
N ILE A 13 -14.80 2.61 2.42
CA ILE A 13 -14.15 3.92 2.51
C ILE A 13 -14.16 4.63 1.15
N ALA A 14 -13.95 3.88 0.07
CA ALA A 14 -13.92 4.41 -1.29
C ALA A 14 -15.31 4.70 -1.87
N GLU A 15 -16.38 4.24 -1.22
CA GLU A 15 -17.76 4.51 -1.61
C GLU A 15 -18.20 5.95 -1.26
N SER A 16 -18.88 6.62 -2.19
CA SER A 16 -19.43 7.97 -2.03
C SER A 16 -20.18 8.24 -0.71
N PRO A 17 -21.07 7.34 -0.21
CA PRO A 17 -21.79 7.58 1.04
C PRO A 17 -20.92 7.65 2.29
N TYR A 18 -19.65 7.26 2.24
CA TYR A 18 -18.77 7.28 3.41
C TYR A 18 -18.55 8.69 3.99
N LEU A 19 -18.66 9.73 3.15
CA LEU A 19 -18.48 11.13 3.54
C LEU A 19 -19.81 11.88 3.75
N GLU A 20 -20.95 11.22 3.55
CA GLU A 20 -22.27 11.86 3.72
C GLU A 20 -22.52 12.24 5.19
N GLY A 21 -23.05 13.44 5.43
CA GLY A 21 -23.40 13.90 6.78
C GLY A 21 -22.21 14.17 7.70
N LEU A 22 -20.98 14.30 7.17
CA LEU A 22 -19.76 14.47 7.96
C LEU A 22 -19.85 15.60 9.01
N ALA A 23 -20.50 16.71 8.68
CA ALA A 23 -20.69 17.86 9.56
C ALA A 23 -21.64 17.59 10.76
N GLU A 24 -22.51 16.58 10.65
CA GLU A 24 -23.51 16.23 11.66
C GLU A 24 -23.03 15.13 12.62
N LEU A 25 -21.99 14.39 12.25
CA LEU A 25 -21.44 13.31 13.06
C LEU A 25 -20.78 13.83 14.35
N PRO A 26 -20.75 13.07 15.46
CA PRO A 26 -19.97 13.46 16.63
C PRO A 26 -18.45 13.39 16.37
N ILE A 27 -17.64 14.14 17.13
CA ILE A 27 -16.18 14.21 16.94
C ILE A 27 -15.52 12.84 17.15
N GLU A 28 -16.06 12.02 18.06
CA GLU A 28 -15.65 10.64 18.31
C GLU A 28 -15.80 9.80 17.04
N ARG A 29 -16.93 9.93 16.34
CA ARG A 29 -17.15 9.20 15.09
C ARG A 29 -16.19 9.65 13.99
N LEU A 30 -15.87 10.94 13.90
CA LEU A 30 -14.86 11.42 12.96
C LEU A 30 -13.47 10.85 13.26
N ARG A 31 -13.10 10.73 14.55
CA ARG A 31 -11.85 10.09 14.97
C ARG A 31 -11.84 8.61 14.59
N GLU A 32 -12.94 7.89 14.81
CA GLU A 32 -13.07 6.49 14.36
C GLU A 32 -12.92 6.37 12.84
N MET A 33 -13.60 7.22 12.06
CA MET A 33 -13.48 7.25 10.61
C MET A 33 -12.05 7.51 10.15
N ARG A 34 -11.30 8.37 10.85
CA ARG A 34 -9.88 8.61 10.58
C ARG A 34 -9.04 7.36 10.83
N GLU A 35 -9.26 6.64 11.93
CA GLU A 35 -8.55 5.39 12.19
C GLU A 35 -8.93 4.29 11.18
N GLU A 36 -10.20 4.18 10.79
CA GLU A 36 -10.65 3.30 9.71
C GLU A 36 -9.92 3.61 8.39
N CYS A 37 -9.78 4.88 8.02
CA CYS A 37 -9.03 5.30 6.84
C CYS A 37 -7.53 4.99 6.94
N ARG A 38 -6.92 5.18 8.12
CA ARG A 38 -5.50 4.83 8.35
C ARG A 38 -5.28 3.33 8.20
N GLU A 39 -6.18 2.51 8.76
CA GLU A 39 -6.12 1.06 8.62
C GLU A 39 -6.24 0.65 7.14
N GLY A 40 -7.23 1.18 6.42
CA GLY A 40 -7.39 0.93 4.97
C GLY A 40 -6.20 1.40 4.13
N GLU A 41 -5.59 2.54 4.47
CA GLU A 41 -4.38 3.05 3.79
C GLU A 41 -3.19 2.12 4.05
N ASN A 42 -2.99 1.67 5.29
CA ASN A 42 -1.89 0.76 5.64
C ASN A 42 -2.04 -0.59 4.93
N GLU A 43 -3.27 -1.13 4.85
CA GLU A 43 -3.58 -2.34 4.09
C GLU A 43 -3.14 -2.23 2.62
N LEU A 44 -3.47 -1.12 1.96
CA LEU A 44 -3.09 -0.86 0.57
C LEU A 44 -1.58 -0.60 0.43
N SER A 45 -0.99 0.15 1.35
CA SER A 45 0.45 0.42 1.38
C SER A 45 1.26 -0.88 1.54
N PHE A 46 0.79 -1.82 2.35
CA PHE A 46 1.40 -3.13 2.51
C PHE A 46 1.33 -3.97 1.23
N GLU A 47 0.16 -4.07 0.60
CA GLU A 47 -0.01 -4.78 -0.68
C GLU A 47 0.87 -4.19 -1.79
N ARG A 48 0.91 -2.85 -1.87
CA ARG A 48 1.75 -2.12 -2.82
C ARG A 48 3.22 -2.45 -2.63
N ARG A 49 3.73 -2.38 -1.40
CA ARG A 49 5.14 -2.70 -1.08
C ARG A 49 5.49 -4.15 -1.44
N LEU A 50 4.55 -5.09 -1.25
CA LEU A 50 4.76 -6.48 -1.64
C LEU A 50 4.86 -6.66 -3.16
N CYS A 51 4.03 -5.95 -3.93
CA CYS A 51 4.15 -5.93 -5.39
C CYS A 51 5.52 -5.37 -5.82
N GLN A 52 5.91 -4.23 -5.25
CA GLN A 52 7.19 -3.58 -5.54
C GLN A 52 8.38 -4.49 -5.24
N ALA A 53 8.44 -5.06 -4.04
CA ALA A 53 9.52 -5.98 -3.66
C ALA A 53 9.65 -7.15 -4.64
N ARG A 54 8.55 -7.71 -5.14
CA ARG A 54 8.59 -8.77 -6.14
C ARG A 54 9.03 -8.27 -7.50
N ILE A 55 8.60 -7.08 -7.94
CA ILE A 55 9.09 -6.45 -9.17
C ILE A 55 10.61 -6.24 -9.08
N ASP A 56 11.12 -5.76 -7.94
CA ASP A 56 12.55 -5.47 -7.76
C ASP A 56 13.39 -6.76 -7.83
N ILE A 57 12.93 -7.85 -7.20
CA ILE A 57 13.57 -9.18 -7.28
C ILE A 57 13.61 -9.69 -8.72
N LEU A 58 12.48 -9.63 -9.44
CA LEU A 58 12.37 -10.10 -10.82
C LEU A 58 13.19 -9.23 -11.79
N SER A 59 13.24 -7.92 -11.54
CA SER A 59 14.05 -6.98 -12.32
C SER A 59 15.54 -7.25 -12.11
N GLY A 60 15.97 -7.49 -10.87
CA GLY A 60 17.35 -7.88 -10.56
C GLY A 60 17.78 -9.19 -11.23
N GLU A 61 16.87 -10.15 -11.36
CA GLU A 61 17.10 -11.37 -12.15
C GLU A 61 17.32 -11.06 -13.64
N LEU A 62 16.48 -10.24 -14.25
CA LEU A 62 16.64 -9.83 -15.66
C LEU A 62 17.95 -9.06 -15.90
N GLU A 63 18.33 -8.20 -14.96
CA GLU A 63 19.61 -7.48 -15.02
C GLU A 63 20.80 -8.43 -14.97
N ARG A 64 20.77 -9.44 -14.07
CA ARG A 64 21.79 -10.48 -13.98
C ARG A 64 21.93 -11.23 -15.30
N ARG A 65 20.81 -11.65 -15.91
CA ARG A 65 20.79 -12.34 -17.21
C ARG A 65 21.34 -11.51 -18.35
N SER A 66 21.13 -10.19 -18.32
CA SER A 66 21.66 -9.27 -19.33
C SER A 66 23.16 -8.96 -19.18
N GLY A 67 23.83 -9.53 -18.18
CA GLY A 67 25.24 -9.25 -17.86
C GLY A 67 25.48 -7.90 -17.16
N ARG A 68 24.43 -7.11 -16.92
CA ARG A 68 24.50 -5.81 -16.23
C ARG A 68 24.53 -5.94 -14.71
N GLY A 69 24.06 -7.07 -14.16
CA GLY A 69 23.97 -7.31 -12.72
C GLY A 69 25.20 -7.96 -12.07
N GLY A 70 26.30 -8.17 -12.82
CA GLY A 70 27.45 -8.95 -12.36
C GLY A 70 27.13 -10.45 -12.17
N ASP A 71 28.14 -11.25 -11.82
CA ASP A 71 27.99 -12.69 -11.52
C ASP A 71 27.59 -12.94 -10.04
N THR A 72 27.13 -11.89 -9.35
CA THR A 72 26.75 -11.97 -7.94
C THR A 72 25.38 -12.62 -7.79
N ASP A 73 25.28 -13.51 -6.80
CA ASP A 73 24.04 -14.19 -6.48
C ASP A 73 22.90 -13.20 -6.16
N LEU A 74 21.70 -13.48 -6.66
CA LEU A 74 20.52 -12.63 -6.49
C LEU A 74 20.20 -12.45 -5.00
N VAL A 75 20.33 -13.52 -4.22
CA VAL A 75 20.06 -13.50 -2.77
C VAL A 75 21.01 -12.54 -2.05
N ALA A 76 22.29 -12.53 -2.44
CA ALA A 76 23.28 -11.62 -1.88
C ALA A 76 22.99 -10.14 -2.24
N ARG A 77 22.33 -9.89 -3.37
CA ARG A 77 21.91 -8.54 -3.81
C ARG A 77 20.56 -8.09 -3.27
N LEU A 78 19.80 -8.94 -2.54
CA LEU A 78 18.49 -8.54 -2.00
C LEU A 78 18.53 -7.26 -1.14
N PRO A 79 19.53 -7.03 -0.27
CA PRO A 79 19.60 -5.79 0.49
C PRO A 79 19.74 -4.55 -0.41
N GLU A 80 20.42 -4.66 -1.55
CA GLU A 80 20.57 -3.60 -2.54
C GLU A 80 19.29 -3.40 -3.35
N LEU A 81 18.70 -4.49 -3.86
CA LEU A 81 17.48 -4.46 -4.68
C LEU A 81 16.26 -3.96 -3.90
N LEU A 82 16.16 -4.31 -2.61
CA LEU A 82 15.06 -3.91 -1.74
C LEU A 82 15.38 -2.64 -0.94
N ALA A 83 16.64 -2.19 -0.94
CA ALA A 83 16.95 -0.86 -0.43
C ALA A 83 16.15 0.10 -1.29
N THR A 84 15.22 0.80 -0.63
CA THR A 84 14.32 1.72 -1.29
C THR A 84 15.16 2.82 -1.94
N GLU A 85 15.53 2.68 -3.20
CA GLU A 85 15.87 3.81 -4.05
C GLU A 85 14.56 4.56 -4.20
N GLY A 86 14.32 5.49 -3.26
CA GLY A 86 13.14 6.33 -3.26
C GLY A 86 12.96 6.86 -4.67
N SER A 87 11.86 6.44 -5.31
CA SER A 87 11.36 6.91 -6.61
C SER A 87 12.01 8.23 -6.97
N GLY A 88 12.86 8.19 -8.00
CA GLY A 88 13.86 9.21 -8.26
C GLY A 88 13.38 10.65 -8.16
N ARG A 89 14.32 11.51 -7.75
CA ARG A 89 14.42 12.94 -8.10
C ARG A 89 13.07 13.68 -8.11
N GLY A 90 12.57 14.03 -6.92
CA GLY A 90 11.58 15.11 -6.80
C GLY A 90 10.42 14.88 -5.83
N SER A 91 10.31 13.74 -5.15
CA SER A 91 9.26 13.62 -4.14
C SER A 91 9.65 14.43 -2.92
N SER A 92 8.86 15.47 -2.64
CA SER A 92 8.70 16.04 -1.32
C SER A 92 8.68 14.91 -0.29
N LEU A 93 9.25 15.13 0.90
CA LEU A 93 9.01 14.24 2.05
C LEU A 93 7.53 13.88 2.07
N PRO A 94 7.17 12.59 2.27
CA PRO A 94 5.78 12.20 2.29
C PRO A 94 5.06 13.11 3.27
N SER A 95 3.92 13.67 2.86
CA SER A 95 3.14 14.62 3.67
C SER A 95 2.68 14.02 5.01
N ARG A 96 2.84 12.69 5.16
CA ARG A 96 2.53 11.89 6.33
C ARG A 96 3.63 10.87 6.59
N ALA A 97 3.94 10.63 7.86
CA ALA A 97 4.82 9.53 8.27
C ALA A 97 4.26 8.19 7.76
N PRO A 98 5.05 7.38 7.04
CA PRO A 98 4.61 6.07 6.58
C PRO A 98 4.31 5.15 7.77
N ASP A 99 3.18 4.45 7.70
CA ASP A 99 2.87 3.35 8.63
C ASP A 99 3.58 2.07 8.17
N PHE A 100 4.34 1.49 9.09
CA PHE A 100 5.09 0.25 8.91
C PHE A 100 4.50 -0.90 9.72
N SER A 101 3.37 -0.68 10.40
CA SER A 101 2.67 -1.74 11.10
C SER A 101 2.14 -2.79 10.11
N ILE A 102 2.19 -4.05 10.53
CA ILE A 102 1.62 -5.14 9.73
C ILE A 102 0.08 -5.00 9.82
N PRO A 103 -0.64 -4.87 8.70
CA PRO A 103 -2.08 -4.76 8.73
C PRO A 103 -2.70 -6.06 9.26
N ARG A 104 -3.86 -5.95 9.92
CA ARG A 104 -4.52 -7.11 10.56
C ARG A 104 -4.87 -8.23 9.59
N ASN A 105 -5.16 -7.88 8.33
CA ASN A 105 -5.53 -8.82 7.29
C ASN A 105 -4.38 -9.16 6.33
N ALA A 106 -3.11 -8.87 6.68
CA ALA A 106 -1.94 -9.02 5.82
C ALA A 106 -1.92 -10.29 4.96
N ASP A 107 -2.43 -11.41 5.47
CA ASP A 107 -2.51 -12.68 4.75
C ASP A 107 -3.39 -12.63 3.49
N VAL A 108 -4.39 -11.76 3.46
CA VAL A 108 -5.26 -11.54 2.30
C VAL A 108 -4.52 -10.75 1.22
N GLN A 109 -3.79 -9.70 1.59
CA GLN A 109 -2.92 -8.96 0.68
C GLN A 109 -1.81 -9.86 0.14
N ARG A 110 -1.17 -10.66 0.99
CA ARG A 110 -0.15 -11.64 0.59
C ARG A 110 -0.69 -12.61 -0.44
N ARG A 111 -1.83 -13.24 -0.17
CA ARG A 111 -2.50 -14.16 -1.10
C ARG A 111 -2.75 -13.54 -2.47
N ARG A 112 -3.24 -12.30 -2.54
CA ARG A 112 -3.46 -11.59 -3.82
C ARG A 112 -2.18 -11.42 -4.64
N VAL A 113 -1.08 -11.02 -4.00
CA VAL A 113 0.19 -10.91 -4.73
C VAL A 113 0.72 -12.30 -5.08
N GLU A 114 0.53 -13.30 -4.21
CA GLU A 114 0.93 -14.71 -4.46
C GLU A 114 0.18 -15.36 -5.62
N GLU A 115 -1.06 -14.97 -5.88
CA GLU A 115 -1.80 -15.38 -7.08
C GLU A 115 -1.09 -14.94 -8.37
N ILE A 116 -0.39 -13.80 -8.36
CA ILE A 116 0.41 -13.32 -9.49
C ILE A 116 1.79 -13.99 -9.49
N VAL A 117 2.46 -14.01 -8.33
CA VAL A 117 3.81 -14.57 -8.16
C VAL A 117 3.92 -15.30 -6.84
N GLY A 118 3.68 -16.61 -6.84
CA GLY A 118 3.84 -17.44 -5.65
C GLY A 118 5.29 -17.76 -5.32
N GLU A 119 5.51 -18.32 -4.14
CA GLU A 119 6.83 -18.81 -3.69
C GLU A 119 7.42 -19.86 -4.65
N GLN A 120 6.58 -20.70 -5.25
CA GLN A 120 7.00 -21.70 -6.24
C GLN A 120 7.54 -21.08 -7.52
N THR A 121 7.00 -19.92 -7.92
CA THR A 121 7.49 -19.18 -9.08
C THR A 121 8.86 -18.58 -8.78
N LEU A 122 9.01 -17.99 -7.58
CA LEU A 122 10.29 -17.42 -7.13
C LEU A 122 11.38 -18.48 -6.96
N SER A 123 11.06 -19.68 -6.48
CA SER A 123 12.04 -20.76 -6.30
C SER A 123 12.54 -21.34 -7.63
N ARG A 124 11.76 -21.22 -8.71
CA ARG A 124 12.12 -21.65 -10.06
C ARG A 124 12.60 -20.51 -10.95
N LEU A 125 12.87 -19.33 -10.39
CA LEU A 125 13.20 -18.12 -11.13
C LEU A 125 14.40 -18.28 -12.07
N SER A 126 15.40 -19.09 -11.70
CA SER A 126 16.56 -19.41 -12.54
C SER A 126 16.21 -20.22 -13.80
N THR A 127 15.06 -20.87 -13.83
CA THR A 127 14.61 -21.74 -14.93
C THR A 127 13.55 -21.10 -15.84
N LEU A 128 12.91 -20.02 -15.39
CA LEU A 128 11.91 -19.28 -16.17
C LEU A 128 12.56 -18.57 -17.37
N ALA A 129 11.86 -18.43 -18.49
CA ALA A 129 12.34 -17.62 -19.60
C ALA A 129 12.28 -16.12 -19.25
N SER A 130 13.13 -15.33 -19.91
CA SER A 130 13.19 -13.88 -19.64
C SER A 130 11.89 -13.17 -20.02
N GLU A 131 11.23 -13.65 -21.07
CA GLU A 131 9.93 -13.16 -21.55
C GLU A 131 8.81 -13.44 -20.54
N GLU A 132 8.85 -14.60 -19.89
CA GLU A 132 7.90 -14.96 -18.83
C GLU A 132 8.05 -14.02 -17.63
N ILE A 133 9.30 -13.75 -17.21
CA ILE A 133 9.59 -12.82 -16.11
C ILE A 133 9.08 -11.41 -16.44
N GLN A 134 9.26 -10.95 -17.68
CA GLN A 134 8.74 -9.64 -18.13
C GLN A 134 7.21 -9.59 -18.07
N GLY A 135 6.51 -10.64 -18.49
CA GLY A 135 5.06 -10.74 -18.40
C GLY A 135 4.54 -10.70 -16.95
N ILE A 136 5.26 -11.38 -16.05
CA ILE A 136 4.98 -11.36 -14.61
C ILE A 136 5.18 -9.96 -14.02
N ILE A 137 6.29 -9.29 -14.35
CA ILE A 137 6.56 -7.90 -13.91
C ILE A 137 5.43 -6.97 -14.40
N GLY A 138 4.98 -7.13 -15.65
CA GLY A 138 3.85 -6.37 -16.19
C GLY A 138 2.57 -6.54 -15.37
N SER A 139 2.22 -7.80 -15.05
CA SER A 139 1.04 -8.13 -14.24
C SER A 139 1.13 -7.57 -12.81
N LEU A 140 2.30 -7.68 -12.17
CA LEU A 140 2.55 -7.04 -10.86
C LEU A 140 2.45 -5.51 -10.94
N GLY A 141 2.95 -4.91 -12.02
CA GLY A 141 2.88 -3.48 -12.25
C GLY A 141 1.44 -2.97 -12.43
N GLU A 142 0.57 -3.74 -13.08
CA GLU A 142 -0.87 -3.43 -13.18
C GLU A 142 -1.57 -3.50 -11.81
N SER A 143 -1.24 -4.53 -11.02
CA SER A 143 -1.75 -4.66 -9.65
C SER A 143 -1.28 -3.51 -8.77
N GLU A 144 0.01 -3.17 -8.80
CA GLU A 144 0.59 -2.04 -8.07
C GLU A 144 -0.13 -0.73 -8.43
N ARG A 145 -0.34 -0.45 -9.72
CA ARG A 145 -1.07 0.75 -10.18
C ARG A 145 -2.50 0.79 -9.65
N THR A 146 -3.19 -0.35 -9.66
CA THR A 146 -4.57 -0.48 -9.15
C THR A 146 -4.63 -0.21 -7.65
N VAL A 147 -3.71 -0.80 -6.88
CA VAL A 147 -3.60 -0.59 -5.42
C VAL A 147 -3.23 0.87 -5.13
N SER A 148 -2.30 1.45 -5.87
CA SER A 148 -1.90 2.86 -5.75
C SER A 148 -3.05 3.83 -6.03
N ALA A 149 -3.90 3.54 -7.02
CA ALA A 149 -5.10 4.35 -7.29
C ALA A 149 -6.10 4.31 -6.14
N LYS A 150 -6.42 3.11 -5.62
CA LYS A 150 -7.30 2.94 -4.44
C LYS A 150 -6.71 3.63 -3.20
N ARG A 151 -5.40 3.53 -3.01
CA ARG A 151 -4.69 4.17 -1.89
C ARG A 151 -4.86 5.68 -1.94
N LYS A 152 -4.73 6.28 -3.13
CA LYS A 152 -4.96 7.71 -3.32
C LYS A 152 -6.39 8.12 -2.96
N GLN A 153 -7.40 7.34 -3.39
CA GLN A 153 -8.80 7.60 -3.03
C GLN A 153 -9.01 7.58 -1.50
N VAL A 154 -8.49 6.56 -0.81
CA VAL A 154 -8.57 6.48 0.66
C VAL A 154 -7.88 7.66 1.33
N GLN A 155 -6.75 8.13 0.78
CA GLN A 155 -6.05 9.32 1.29
C GLN A 155 -6.88 10.60 1.13
N GLU A 156 -7.55 10.79 -0.01
CA GLU A 156 -8.45 11.93 -0.25
C GLU A 156 -9.63 11.95 0.73
N VAL A 157 -10.21 10.77 1.00
CA VAL A 157 -11.27 10.60 2.01
C VAL A 157 -10.74 10.95 3.40
N MET A 158 -9.58 10.41 3.77
CA MET A 158 -8.92 10.67 5.05
C MET A 158 -8.59 12.15 5.26
N ASP A 159 -8.14 12.85 4.22
CA ASP A 159 -7.85 14.28 4.25
C ASP A 159 -9.13 15.10 4.46
N THR A 160 -10.26 14.65 3.90
CA THR A 160 -11.57 15.27 4.10
C THR A 160 -12.06 15.11 5.54
N VAL A 161 -11.96 13.91 6.11
CA VAL A 161 -12.25 13.65 7.52
C VAL A 161 -11.35 14.50 8.43
N GLN A 162 -10.04 14.54 8.14
CA GLN A 162 -9.08 15.33 8.91
C GLN A 162 -9.38 16.82 8.86
N ARG A 163 -9.79 17.36 7.70
CA ARG A 163 -10.17 18.76 7.54
C ARG A 163 -11.36 19.13 8.42
N GLU A 164 -12.36 18.25 8.52
CA GLU A 164 -13.52 18.48 9.38
C GLU A 164 -13.15 18.41 10.87
N ILE A 165 -12.31 17.45 11.27
CA ILE A 165 -11.78 17.38 12.64
C ILE A 165 -11.06 18.69 13.00
N VAL A 166 -10.18 19.18 12.11
CA VAL A 166 -9.45 20.44 12.32
C VAL A 166 -10.41 21.63 12.40
N ARG A 167 -11.41 21.71 11.52
CA ARG A 167 -12.45 22.75 11.54
C ARG A 167 -13.09 22.83 12.92
N ARG A 168 -13.52 21.70 13.49
CA ARG A 168 -14.19 21.65 14.80
C ARG A 168 -13.33 22.14 15.94
N TYR A 169 -12.06 21.73 15.99
CA TYR A 169 -11.11 22.27 16.98
C TYR A 169 -10.90 23.77 16.81
N THR A 170 -10.79 24.28 15.58
CA THR A 170 -10.62 25.73 15.35
C THR A 170 -11.87 26.55 15.68
N SER A 171 -13.06 25.97 15.52
CA SER A 171 -14.34 26.62 15.82
C SER A 171 -14.77 26.54 17.29
N GLY A 172 -14.08 25.74 18.11
CA GLY A 172 -14.46 25.48 19.51
C GLY A 172 -15.62 24.50 19.68
N GLU A 173 -16.11 23.88 18.59
CA GLU A 173 -17.12 22.80 18.62
C GLU A 173 -16.56 21.50 19.26
N ALA A 174 -15.24 21.38 19.38
CA ALA A 174 -14.57 20.28 20.07
C ALA A 174 -13.37 20.78 20.88
N ASP A 175 -13.13 20.19 22.05
CA ASP A 175 -12.00 20.52 22.91
C ASP A 175 -10.72 19.77 22.47
N PRO A 176 -9.63 20.47 22.09
CA PRO A 176 -8.36 19.84 21.77
C PRO A 176 -7.71 19.11 22.95
N ALA A 177 -8.05 19.47 24.21
CA ALA A 177 -7.54 18.76 25.39
C ALA A 177 -8.07 17.32 25.49
N SER A 178 -9.20 17.02 24.84
CA SER A 178 -9.75 15.66 24.74
C SER A 178 -9.03 14.79 23.69
N ALA A 179 -7.96 15.29 23.05
CA ALA A 179 -7.19 14.58 22.02
C ALA A 179 -5.83 14.03 22.53
N ILE A 180 -5.50 14.30 23.80
CA ILE A 180 -4.33 13.78 24.53
C ILE A 180 -4.75 12.54 25.32
#